data_AF-J2G8K5-F1
#
_entry.id   AF-J2G8K5-F1
#
_cell.length_a   1.000
_cell.length_b   1.000
_cell.length_c   1.000
_cell.angle_alpha   90.00
_cell.angle_beta   90.00
_cell.angle_gamma   90.00
#
_symmetry.space_group_name_H-M   'P 1'
#
loop_
_entity.id
_entity.type
_entity.pdbx_description
1 polymer ?
#
loop_
_entity_poly.entity_id
_entity_poly.type
_entity_poly.pdbx_seq_one_letter_code
_entity_poly.pdbx_strand_id
1 'polypeptide(L)'
;MEKQRNIILAVVLTALVLFGWEAGVGYFYPQAKTPVQTVAAGGAEKATSPTKPTREGGLRDAADVALETQDLKSALASGGRVPIAAPGLSGSINLTGAIVDDLVLNRHRETVEKNSGPVRIFSPAGTPAQQFAQVGWVGEGGVAAPNPTTVWTAQAGAKLTPTTPLTLTWANPTGQS
;
A
#
# COMPACT_ATOMS: atom_id res chain seq x y z
N MET A 1 28.82 54.66 -28.79
CA MET A 1 29.60 53.41 -28.62
C MET A 1 29.12 52.57 -27.42
N GLU A 2 28.94 53.15 -26.22
CA GLU A 2 28.57 52.37 -25.01
C GLU A 2 27.19 51.69 -25.09
N LYS A 3 26.17 52.37 -25.61
CA LYS A 3 24.82 51.76 -25.77
C LYS A 3 24.84 50.55 -26.70
N GLN A 4 25.65 50.60 -27.76
CA GLN A 4 25.79 49.50 -28.72
C GLN A 4 26.54 48.32 -28.09
N ARG A 5 27.59 48.59 -27.29
CA ARG A 5 28.30 47.57 -26.51
C ARG A 5 27.38 46.89 -25.49
N ASN A 6 26.56 47.67 -24.78
CA ASN A 6 25.62 47.13 -23.79
C ASN A 6 24.49 46.33 -24.42
N ILE A 7 23.99 46.75 -25.59
CA ILE A 7 22.99 45.98 -26.37
C ILE A 7 23.60 44.66 -26.85
N ILE A 8 24.81 44.68 -27.40
CA ILE A 8 25.50 43.44 -27.83
C ILE A 8 25.73 42.51 -26.63
N LEU A 9 26.15 43.06 -25.48
CA LEU A 9 26.33 42.28 -24.25
C LEU A 9 25.02 41.64 -23.78
N ALA A 10 23.91 42.39 -23.82
CA ALA A 10 22.59 41.88 -23.44
C ALA A 10 22.12 40.76 -24.37
N VAL A 11 22.34 40.88 -25.67
CA VAL A 11 22.01 39.84 -26.65
C VAL A 11 22.82 38.57 -26.40
N VAL A 12 24.13 38.70 -26.14
CA VAL A 12 25.01 37.55 -25.86
C VAL A 12 24.62 36.87 -24.55
N LEU A 13 24.35 37.62 -23.49
CA LEU A 13 23.92 37.07 -22.20
C LEU A 13 22.57 36.36 -22.30
N THR A 14 21.63 36.91 -23.08
CA THR A 14 20.33 36.28 -23.32
C THR A 14 20.50 34.97 -24.08
N ALA A 15 21.34 34.94 -25.12
CA ALA A 15 21.66 33.71 -25.84
C ALA A 15 22.32 32.66 -24.92
N LEU A 16 23.23 33.09 -24.05
CA LEU A 16 23.88 32.20 -23.07
C LEU A 16 22.89 31.58 -22.09
N VAL A 17 21.89 32.32 -21.63
CA VAL A 17 20.83 31.77 -20.77
C VAL A 17 19.95 30.81 -21.56
N LEU A 18 19.48 31.18 -22.75
CA LEU A 18 18.57 30.32 -23.54
C LEU A 18 19.19 28.98 -23.94
N PHE A 19 20.47 28.97 -24.32
CA PHE A 19 21.14 27.74 -24.76
C PHE A 19 21.93 27.04 -23.64
N GLY A 20 22.49 27.79 -22.70
CA GLY A 20 23.30 27.26 -21.62
C GLY A 20 22.48 26.76 -20.42
N TRP A 21 21.26 27.28 -20.22
CA TRP A 21 20.41 26.85 -19.10
C TRP A 21 20.02 25.39 -19.17
N GLU A 22 19.54 24.92 -20.34
CA GLU A 22 19.14 23.52 -20.53
C GLU A 22 20.31 22.55 -20.31
N ALA A 23 21.50 22.90 -20.81
CA ALA A 23 22.71 22.12 -20.60
C ALA A 23 23.18 22.13 -19.13
N GLY A 24 23.11 23.29 -18.48
CA GLY A 24 23.49 23.44 -17.07
C GLY A 24 22.56 22.67 -16.14
N VAL A 25 21.24 22.81 -16.31
CA VAL A 25 20.25 22.07 -15.52
C VAL A 25 20.37 20.57 -15.78
N GLY A 26 20.56 20.12 -17.02
CA GLY A 26 20.75 18.70 -17.34
C GLY A 26 22.01 18.09 -16.72
N TYR A 27 23.09 18.86 -16.58
CA TYR A 27 24.34 18.41 -15.96
C TYR A 27 24.26 18.36 -14.42
N PHE A 28 23.73 19.42 -13.79
CA PHE A 28 23.65 19.51 -12.32
C PHE A 28 22.43 18.80 -11.72
N TYR A 29 21.35 18.64 -12.48
CA TYR A 29 20.09 18.02 -12.08
C TYR A 29 19.59 17.02 -13.16
N PRO A 30 20.30 15.90 -13.37
CA PRO A 30 19.86 14.88 -14.32
C PRO A 30 18.45 14.40 -13.93
N GLN A 31 17.47 14.71 -14.78
CA GLN A 31 16.08 14.33 -14.56
C GLN A 31 15.97 12.81 -14.46
N ALA A 32 15.30 12.30 -13.43
CA ALA A 32 14.87 10.90 -13.42
C ALA A 32 13.95 10.68 -14.63
N LYS A 33 14.27 9.68 -15.46
CA LYS A 33 13.56 9.35 -16.70
C LYS A 33 12.05 9.48 -16.50
N THR A 34 11.45 10.45 -17.19
CA THR A 34 9.99 10.56 -17.27
C THR A 34 9.48 9.26 -17.88
N PRO A 35 8.58 8.50 -17.21
CA PRO A 35 8.03 7.30 -17.82
C PRO A 35 7.26 7.72 -19.07
N VAL A 36 7.67 7.15 -20.21
CA VAL A 36 7.01 7.34 -21.50
C VAL A 36 5.59 6.79 -21.37
N GLN A 37 4.58 7.65 -21.51
CA GLN A 37 3.20 7.20 -21.64
C GLN A 37 3.06 6.48 -22.98
N THR A 38 2.83 5.17 -22.92
CA THR A 38 2.33 4.39 -24.04
C THR A 38 0.89 4.81 -24.32
N VAL A 39 0.69 5.58 -25.39
CA VAL A 39 -0.65 5.88 -25.91
C VAL A 39 -1.14 4.62 -26.63
N ALA A 40 -1.98 3.83 -25.95
CA ALA A 40 -2.75 2.78 -26.60
C ALA A 40 -3.97 3.43 -27.27
N ALA A 41 -4.02 3.37 -28.60
CA ALA A 41 -5.19 3.75 -29.37
C ALA A 41 -6.28 2.69 -29.23
N GLY A 42 -7.42 3.06 -28.65
CA GLY A 42 -8.61 2.21 -28.61
C GLY A 42 -9.81 2.92 -28.00
N GLY A 43 -10.81 3.20 -28.83
CA GLY A 43 -12.24 3.26 -28.49
C GLY A 43 -12.70 4.35 -27.51
N ALA A 44 -13.44 5.33 -28.05
CA ALA A 44 -14.18 6.30 -27.25
C ALA A 44 -15.31 5.65 -26.44
N GLU A 45 -15.15 5.56 -25.12
CA GLU A 45 -16.24 5.53 -24.16
C GLU A 45 -15.94 6.48 -22.99
N LYS A 46 -16.97 7.20 -22.54
CA LYS A 46 -16.95 8.34 -21.62
C LYS A 46 -15.93 8.22 -20.49
N ALA A 47 -14.97 9.15 -20.47
CA ALA A 47 -14.09 9.39 -19.34
C ALA A 47 -14.90 9.97 -18.15
N THR A 48 -15.24 9.11 -17.19
CA THR A 48 -15.21 9.54 -15.78
C THR A 48 -13.74 9.80 -15.40
N SER A 49 -13.54 10.80 -14.54
CA SER A 49 -12.27 11.43 -14.15
C SER A 49 -11.03 10.52 -14.11
N PRO A 50 -9.81 11.04 -14.34
CA PRO A 50 -8.59 10.26 -14.21
C PRO A 50 -8.43 9.83 -12.74
N THR A 51 -8.85 8.61 -12.42
CA THR A 51 -8.62 8.02 -11.10
C THR A 51 -7.13 7.90 -10.91
N LYS A 52 -6.63 8.68 -9.95
CA LYS A 52 -5.25 8.66 -9.49
C LYS A 52 -4.84 7.21 -9.19
N PRO A 53 -3.62 6.76 -9.54
CA PRO A 53 -3.11 5.46 -9.10
C PRO A 53 -2.84 5.56 -7.59
N THR A 54 -3.89 5.34 -6.80
CA THR A 54 -3.83 5.10 -5.36
C THR A 54 -4.19 3.65 -5.12
N ARG A 55 -3.96 3.13 -3.90
CA ARG A 55 -4.37 1.75 -3.58
C ARG A 55 -5.85 1.51 -3.87
N GLU A 56 -6.68 2.52 -3.68
CA GLU A 56 -8.10 2.52 -4.05
C GLU A 56 -8.27 2.76 -5.55
N GLY A 57 -7.47 2.08 -6.37
CA GLY A 57 -7.31 2.26 -7.81
C GLY A 57 -8.53 1.91 -8.65
N GLY A 58 -9.73 2.15 -8.11
CA GLY A 58 -11.03 2.05 -8.75
C GLY A 58 -11.27 0.68 -9.34
N LEU A 59 -11.81 -0.23 -8.53
CA LEU A 59 -12.45 -1.43 -9.08
C LEU A 59 -13.44 -1.01 -10.16
N ARG A 60 -13.33 -1.63 -11.34
CA ARG A 60 -14.19 -1.35 -12.51
C ARG A 60 -15.35 -2.31 -12.61
N ASP A 61 -15.24 -3.46 -11.94
CA ASP A 61 -16.27 -4.48 -11.89
C ASP A 61 -17.27 -4.18 -10.77
N ALA A 62 -18.57 -4.24 -11.07
CA ALA A 62 -19.61 -3.89 -10.12
C ALA A 62 -19.75 -4.91 -8.97
N ALA A 63 -19.37 -6.17 -9.19
CA ALA A 63 -19.37 -7.20 -8.14
C ALA A 63 -18.20 -7.01 -7.18
N ASP A 64 -17.02 -6.66 -7.69
CA ASP A 64 -15.88 -6.32 -6.84
C ASP A 64 -16.16 -5.04 -6.02
N VAL A 65 -16.75 -4.00 -6.64
CA VAL A 65 -17.15 -2.76 -5.93
C VAL A 65 -18.16 -3.04 -4.83
N ALA A 66 -19.10 -3.97 -5.06
CA ALA A 66 -20.07 -4.37 -4.04
C ALA A 66 -19.42 -5.15 -2.88
N LEU A 67 -18.30 -5.83 -3.12
CA LEU A 67 -17.53 -6.53 -2.10
C LEU A 67 -16.80 -5.56 -1.17
N GLU A 68 -16.37 -4.41 -1.68
CA GLU A 68 -15.65 -3.35 -0.95
C GLU A 68 -16.56 -2.38 -0.17
N THR A 69 -17.63 -2.90 0.44
CA THR A 69 -18.60 -2.08 1.20
C THR A 69 -18.27 -1.97 2.69
N GLN A 70 -17.32 -2.77 3.19
CA GLN A 70 -17.00 -2.78 4.60
C GLN A 70 -16.10 -1.60 4.97
N ASP A 71 -16.56 -0.80 5.91
CA ASP A 71 -15.74 0.25 6.53
C ASP A 71 -14.56 -0.38 7.28
N LEU A 72 -13.35 0.16 7.04
CA LEU A 72 -12.11 -0.34 7.63
C LEU A 72 -12.18 -0.31 9.17
N LYS A 73 -12.66 0.79 9.77
CA LYS A 73 -12.71 0.91 11.23
C LYS A 73 -13.66 -0.14 11.83
N SER A 74 -14.79 -0.39 11.19
CA SER A 74 -15.72 -1.46 11.55
C SER A 74 -15.09 -2.85 11.43
N ALA A 75 -14.42 -3.14 10.31
CA ALA A 75 -13.72 -4.40 10.10
C ALA A 75 -12.66 -4.65 11.19
N LEU A 76 -11.88 -3.63 11.53
CA LEU A 76 -10.81 -3.74 12.52
C LEU A 76 -11.31 -3.87 13.96
N ALA A 77 -12.54 -3.43 14.24
CA ALA A 77 -13.18 -3.53 15.55
C ALA A 77 -13.80 -4.91 15.82
N SER A 78 -13.83 -5.80 14.83
CA SER A 78 -14.19 -7.20 15.05
C SER A 78 -13.24 -7.81 16.09
N GLY A 79 -13.79 -8.50 17.08
CA GLY A 79 -13.02 -9.10 18.17
C GLY A 79 -12.10 -10.23 17.69
N GLY A 80 -11.32 -10.80 18.62
CA GLY A 80 -10.46 -11.95 18.29
C GLY A 80 -9.25 -11.57 17.45
N ARG A 81 -8.55 -10.49 17.82
CA ARG A 81 -7.36 -10.01 17.11
C ARG A 81 -6.18 -9.87 18.07
N VAL A 82 -4.99 -10.19 17.59
CA VAL A 82 -3.74 -10.09 18.37
C VAL A 82 -2.91 -8.92 17.85
N PRO A 83 -2.47 -7.98 18.70
CA PRO A 83 -1.71 -6.82 18.25
C PRO A 83 -0.29 -7.20 17.79
N ILE A 84 0.15 -6.53 16.72
CA ILE A 84 1.53 -6.52 16.24
C ILE A 84 2.13 -5.16 16.60
N ALA A 85 3.27 -5.16 17.29
CA ALA A 85 4.00 -3.94 17.59
C ALA A 85 5.50 -4.14 17.39
N ALA A 86 6.03 -3.52 16.34
CA ALA A 86 7.45 -3.43 16.05
C ALA A 86 7.82 -1.97 15.75
N PRO A 87 9.11 -1.59 15.80
CA PRO A 87 9.52 -0.22 15.50
C PRO A 87 9.12 0.25 14.09
N GLY A 88 9.20 -0.63 13.09
CA GLY A 88 8.88 -0.30 11.70
C GLY A 88 7.45 -0.60 11.26
N LEU A 89 6.71 -1.40 12.04
CA LEU A 89 5.47 -2.03 11.62
C LEU A 89 4.50 -2.15 12.80
N SER A 90 3.24 -1.79 12.61
CA SER A 90 2.19 -1.98 13.61
C SER A 90 0.92 -2.50 12.98
N GLY A 91 0.04 -3.11 13.77
CA GLY A 91 -1.26 -3.57 13.29
C GLY A 91 -1.78 -4.74 14.12
N SER A 92 -2.43 -5.71 13.48
CA SER A 92 -3.00 -6.87 14.15
C SER A 92 -3.15 -8.10 13.25
N ILE A 93 -3.30 -9.25 13.90
CA ILE A 93 -3.58 -10.54 13.27
C ILE A 93 -5.00 -10.93 13.63
N ASN A 94 -5.82 -11.28 12.65
CA ASN A 94 -7.14 -11.86 12.85
C ASN A 94 -7.01 -13.33 13.24
N LEU A 95 -7.53 -13.71 14.42
CA LEU A 95 -7.50 -15.10 14.88
C LEU A 95 -8.44 -15.99 14.05
N THR A 96 -9.43 -15.43 13.37
CA THR A 96 -10.21 -16.17 12.38
C THR A 96 -9.38 -16.32 11.11
N GLY A 97 -9.04 -17.55 10.76
CA GLY A 97 -8.24 -17.90 9.59
C GLY A 97 -6.73 -17.62 9.72
N ALA A 98 -6.26 -17.17 10.90
CA ALA A 98 -4.87 -16.75 11.15
C ALA A 98 -4.33 -15.76 10.11
N ILE A 99 -5.12 -14.74 9.80
CA ILE A 99 -4.87 -13.81 8.69
C ILE A 99 -4.14 -12.56 9.20
N VAL A 100 -3.08 -12.16 8.50
CA VAL A 100 -2.43 -10.86 8.71
C VAL A 100 -3.05 -9.86 7.74
N ASP A 101 -4.02 -9.10 8.22
CA ASP A 101 -4.87 -8.22 7.41
C ASP A 101 -4.87 -6.76 7.87
N ASP A 102 -4.20 -6.44 8.98
CA ASP A 102 -4.04 -5.07 9.48
C ASP A 102 -2.57 -4.79 9.71
N LEU A 103 -2.00 -3.96 8.84
CA LEU A 103 -0.59 -3.66 8.89
C LEU A 103 -0.28 -2.28 8.34
N VAL A 104 0.49 -1.49 9.10
CA VAL A 104 0.93 -0.14 8.74
C VAL A 104 2.44 0.00 8.92
N LEU A 105 3.08 0.81 8.08
CA LEU A 105 4.49 1.13 8.18
C LEU A 105 4.70 2.40 9.00
N ASN A 106 5.25 2.27 10.20
CA ASN A 106 5.37 3.38 11.16
C ASN A 106 6.27 4.53 10.66
N ARG A 107 7.21 4.23 9.76
CA ARG A 107 8.24 5.17 9.27
C ARG A 107 7.87 5.84 7.95
N HIS A 108 6.71 5.50 7.38
CA HIS A 108 6.27 5.97 6.07
C HIS A 108 4.89 6.58 6.18
N ARG A 109 4.69 7.73 5.53
CA ARG A 109 3.42 8.45 5.54
C ARG A 109 2.58 8.09 4.33
N GLU A 110 1.27 8.12 4.49
CA GLU A 110 0.31 7.88 3.40
C GLU A 110 0.38 8.96 2.32
N THR A 111 0.54 10.23 2.72
CA THR A 111 0.68 11.36 1.81
C THR A 111 1.92 12.19 2.16
N VAL A 112 2.20 13.21 1.34
CA VAL A 112 3.29 14.17 1.59
C VAL A 112 3.02 15.09 2.77
N GLU A 113 1.77 15.15 3.24
CA GLU A 113 1.37 15.99 4.35
C GLU A 113 2.01 15.49 5.66
N LYS A 114 2.42 16.43 6.52
CA LYS A 114 3.14 16.10 7.76
C LYS A 114 2.31 15.26 8.73
N ASN A 115 0.97 15.34 8.64
CA ASN A 115 0.03 14.74 9.58
C ASN A 115 -0.76 13.55 9.00
N SER A 116 -0.41 13.03 7.82
CA SER A 116 -1.21 12.01 7.11
C SER A 116 -1.22 10.61 7.74
N GLY A 117 -0.69 10.44 8.96
CA GLY A 117 -0.53 9.13 9.59
C GLY A 117 0.41 8.18 8.83
N PRO A 118 0.57 6.94 9.33
CA PRO A 118 1.39 5.91 8.70
C PRO A 118 0.69 5.28 7.49
N VAL A 119 1.45 4.91 6.47
CA VAL A 119 0.91 4.21 5.29
C VAL A 119 0.50 2.79 5.64
N ARG A 120 -0.73 2.42 5.30
CA ARG A 120 -1.24 1.05 5.40
C ARG A 120 -0.63 0.17 4.32
N ILE A 121 -0.41 -1.11 4.59
CA ILE A 121 -0.02 -2.11 3.58
C ILE A 121 -0.98 -3.29 3.50
N PHE A 122 -1.63 -3.64 4.61
CA PHE A 122 -2.69 -4.64 4.65
C PHE A 122 -4.01 -4.06 5.18
N SER A 123 -5.09 -4.47 4.54
CA SER A 123 -6.48 -4.15 4.92
C SER A 123 -7.33 -5.42 4.85
N PRO A 124 -8.31 -5.59 5.76
CA PRO A 124 -9.22 -6.74 5.75
C PRO A 124 -9.93 -6.95 4.43
N ALA A 125 -10.29 -8.21 4.17
CA ALA A 125 -11.17 -8.57 3.07
C ALA A 125 -12.49 -7.77 3.17
N GLY A 126 -13.01 -7.34 2.03
CA GLY A 126 -14.24 -6.53 1.95
C GLY A 126 -14.06 -5.03 2.17
N THR A 127 -12.83 -4.54 2.34
CA THR A 127 -12.52 -3.10 2.42
C THR A 127 -12.06 -2.53 1.06
N PRO A 128 -12.20 -1.21 0.79
CA PRO A 128 -11.81 -0.51 -0.47
C PRO A 128 -10.36 -0.65 -0.99
N ALA A 129 -9.57 -1.45 -0.30
CA ALA A 129 -8.13 -1.57 -0.41
C ALA A 129 -7.67 -2.92 0.17
N GLN A 130 -8.50 -3.96 0.01
CA GLN A 130 -8.26 -5.27 0.63
C GLN A 130 -6.93 -5.86 0.19
N GLN A 131 -6.10 -6.19 1.16
CA GLN A 131 -4.83 -6.85 0.92
C GLN A 131 -4.39 -7.49 2.21
N PHE A 132 -4.16 -8.80 2.20
CA PHE A 132 -3.84 -9.55 3.40
C PHE A 132 -2.95 -10.73 3.06
N ALA A 133 -2.29 -11.28 4.07
CA ALA A 133 -1.52 -12.50 3.95
C ALA A 133 -2.19 -13.60 4.77
N GLN A 134 -2.33 -14.77 4.16
CA GLN A 134 -2.87 -15.97 4.80
C GLN A 134 -1.92 -17.14 4.56
N VAL A 135 -1.82 -17.98 5.58
CA VAL A 135 -1.21 -19.31 5.50
C VAL A 135 -2.27 -20.37 5.70
N GLY A 136 -2.17 -21.47 4.97
CA GLY A 136 -3.17 -22.53 4.99
C GLY A 136 -2.52 -23.90 4.96
N TRP A 137 -3.31 -24.91 5.31
CA TRP A 137 -2.91 -26.31 5.33
C TRP A 137 -3.83 -27.10 4.41
N VAL A 138 -3.28 -28.13 3.78
CA VAL A 138 -4.04 -29.10 3.00
C VAL A 138 -3.94 -30.43 3.72
N GLY A 139 -5.08 -31.00 4.09
CA GLY A 139 -5.15 -32.33 4.70
C GLY A 139 -5.22 -33.42 3.63
N GLU A 140 -4.45 -34.48 3.82
CA GLU A 140 -4.55 -35.71 3.01
C GLU A 140 -5.19 -36.84 3.82
N GLY A 141 -5.74 -37.84 3.15
CA GLY A 141 -6.19 -39.08 3.79
C GLY A 141 -7.34 -38.92 4.81
N GLY A 142 -8.16 -37.87 4.70
CA GLY A 142 -9.27 -37.60 5.62
C GLY A 142 -8.88 -36.82 6.88
N VAL A 143 -7.65 -36.34 6.98
CA VAL A 143 -7.22 -35.45 8.08
C VAL A 143 -7.90 -34.09 7.93
N ALA A 144 -8.60 -33.66 8.98
CA ALA A 144 -9.17 -32.32 9.06
C ALA A 144 -8.04 -31.29 9.23
N ALA A 145 -7.88 -30.41 8.24
CA ALA A 145 -6.95 -29.29 8.27
C ALA A 145 -7.68 -27.97 8.59
N PRO A 146 -6.99 -26.98 9.18
CA PRO A 146 -7.52 -25.63 9.33
C PRO A 146 -7.94 -25.04 7.97
N ASN A 147 -9.02 -24.28 8.00
CA ASN A 147 -9.59 -23.57 6.84
C ASN A 147 -9.71 -22.06 7.13
N PRO A 148 -10.12 -21.23 6.16
CA PRO A 148 -10.20 -19.77 6.35
C PRO A 148 -11.15 -19.30 7.45
N THR A 149 -12.10 -20.12 7.91
CA THR A 149 -13.05 -19.78 8.99
C THR A 149 -12.64 -20.36 10.35
N THR A 150 -11.49 -21.04 10.41
CA THR A 150 -10.97 -21.66 11.63
C THR A 150 -10.57 -20.59 12.63
N VAL A 151 -11.10 -20.66 13.85
CA VAL A 151 -10.74 -19.75 14.93
C VAL A 151 -9.53 -20.29 15.68
N TRP A 152 -8.43 -19.55 15.60
CA TRP A 152 -7.20 -19.85 16.31
C TRP A 152 -7.21 -19.26 17.71
N THR A 153 -6.44 -19.87 18.60
CA THR A 153 -6.27 -19.39 19.96
C THR A 153 -4.84 -18.89 20.17
N ALA A 154 -4.72 -17.86 21.00
CA ALA A 154 -3.44 -17.30 21.43
C ALA A 154 -3.42 -17.22 22.95
N GLN A 155 -2.23 -17.10 23.53
CA GLN A 155 -2.08 -16.87 24.97
C GLN A 155 -2.81 -15.59 25.39
N ALA A 156 -3.35 -15.57 26.62
CA ALA A 156 -4.04 -14.40 27.15
C ALA A 156 -3.07 -13.20 27.19
N GLY A 157 -3.50 -12.06 26.63
CA GLY A 157 -2.66 -10.86 26.54
C GLY A 157 -1.50 -10.97 25.54
N ALA A 158 -1.51 -11.97 24.66
CA ALA A 158 -0.48 -12.13 23.65
C ALA A 158 -0.35 -10.89 22.76
N LYS A 159 0.89 -10.59 22.38
CA LYS A 159 1.26 -9.49 21.51
C LYS A 159 2.53 -9.86 20.77
N LEU A 160 2.50 -9.72 19.45
CA LEU A 160 3.68 -9.96 18.63
C LEU A 160 4.61 -8.75 18.70
N THR A 161 5.85 -8.96 19.14
CA THR A 161 6.91 -7.93 19.16
C THR A 161 8.23 -8.52 18.67
N PRO A 162 9.26 -7.71 18.37
CA PRO A 162 10.58 -8.23 18.00
C PRO A 162 11.20 -9.16 19.04
N THR A 163 10.82 -9.02 20.32
CA THR A 163 11.33 -9.83 21.43
C THR A 163 10.32 -10.86 21.94
N THR A 164 9.09 -10.85 21.41
CA THR A 164 7.99 -11.70 21.88
C THR A 164 7.36 -12.40 20.68
N PRO A 165 7.77 -13.64 20.37
CA PRO A 165 7.12 -14.41 19.31
C PRO A 165 5.68 -14.74 19.72
N LEU A 166 4.81 -14.88 18.71
CA LEU A 166 3.43 -15.27 18.90
C LEU A 166 3.25 -16.71 18.42
N THR A 167 2.64 -17.55 19.26
CA THR A 167 2.21 -18.90 18.89
C THR A 167 0.69 -18.93 18.82
N LEU A 168 0.16 -19.39 17.69
CA LEU A 168 -1.26 -19.64 17.49
C LEU A 168 -1.51 -21.14 17.52
N THR A 169 -2.54 -21.56 18.25
CA THR A 169 -2.92 -22.97 18.39
C THR A 169 -4.33 -23.21 17.90
N TRP A 170 -4.52 -24.34 17.25
CA TRP A 170 -5.82 -24.86 16.86
C TRP A 170 -5.85 -26.37 17.17
N ALA A 171 -7.01 -26.87 17.57
CA ALA A 171 -7.22 -28.29 17.78
C ALA A 171 -8.39 -28.74 16.91
N ASN A 172 -8.21 -29.87 16.23
CA ASN A 172 -9.29 -30.45 15.44
C ASN A 172 -10.29 -31.21 16.33
N PRO A 173 -11.54 -31.43 15.87
CA PRO A 173 -12.55 -32.18 16.63
C PRO A 173 -12.13 -33.63 16.95
N THR A 174 -11.14 -34.16 16.23
CA THR A 174 -10.58 -35.51 16.38
C THR A 174 -9.38 -35.58 17.33
N GLY A 175 -9.03 -34.49 18.04
CA GLY A 175 -8.03 -34.47 19.09
C GLY A 175 -6.58 -34.31 18.63
N GLN A 176 -6.34 -33.95 17.37
CA GLN A 176 -4.99 -33.61 16.88
C GLN A 176 -4.79 -32.09 17.06
N SER A 177 -3.68 -31.74 17.71
CA SER A 177 -3.26 -30.37 18.06
C SER A 177 -1.87 -30.07 17.54
#